data_AF-A0A2W7R8Q8-F1
#
_entry.id   AF-A0A2W7R8Q8-F1
#
_cell.length_a   1.000
_cell.length_b   1.000
_cell.length_c   1.000
_cell.angle_alpha   90.00
_cell.angle_beta   90.00
_cell.angle_gamma   90.00
#
_symmetry.space_group_name_H-M   'P 1'
#
loop_
_entity.id
_entity.type
_entity.pdbx_description
1 polymer ?
#
loop_
_entity_poly.entity_id
_entity_poly.type
_entity_poly.pdbx_seq_one_letter_code
_entity_poly.pdbx_strand_id
1 'polypeptide(L)'
;MEKYLYLGVNLFAISFPLIRSFEPKIRYASKWSSLFPALLITATFFLIWDHWFTAIGIWEFNPRYLLGIFIFQLPIEEWLFFITVPFACVFIYEVLIYFFPKDYFKPLGQPFVILMIPILLIMGFLNLDKMYTSVNFFVGAFALGLHWVIFKDKFLGRFLFAYLVHLIPFIICNGILTGGLTPEPVVIYNNAENLGIRIWTVPIEDTIYSMTLLLMNVSLFEFFRSRKTIQST
;
A
#
# COMPACT_ATOMS: atom_id res chain seq x y z
N MET A 1 -25.42 9.10 6.27
CA MET A 1 -24.46 8.14 5.68
C MET A 1 -23.05 8.72 5.55
N GLU A 2 -22.87 10.04 5.56
CA GLU A 2 -21.54 10.69 5.41
C GLU A 2 -20.54 10.29 6.50
N LYS A 3 -20.97 10.23 7.77
CA LYS A 3 -20.12 9.97 8.95
C LYS A 3 -19.32 8.65 8.95
N TYR A 4 -19.60 7.73 8.03
CA TYR A 4 -18.97 6.40 8.01
C TYR A 4 -18.31 6.08 6.69
N LEU A 5 -18.06 7.08 5.84
CA LEU A 5 -17.52 6.82 4.50
C LEU A 5 -16.16 6.12 4.57
N TYR A 6 -15.25 6.59 5.43
CA TYR A 6 -13.92 5.97 5.52
C TYR A 6 -14.04 4.52 6.03
N LEU A 7 -14.81 4.29 7.09
CA LEU A 7 -15.08 2.95 7.57
C LEU A 7 -15.73 2.06 6.50
N GLY A 8 -16.66 2.62 5.71
CA GLY A 8 -17.30 1.93 4.60
C GLY A 8 -16.31 1.48 3.53
N VAL A 9 -15.34 2.33 3.16
CA VAL A 9 -14.26 1.97 2.24
C VAL A 9 -13.40 0.83 2.82
N ASN A 10 -13.05 0.91 4.11
CA ASN A 10 -12.30 -0.16 4.79
C ASN A 10 -13.04 -1.50 4.78
N LEU A 11 -14.34 -1.49 5.11
CA LEU A 11 -15.18 -2.67 5.11
C LEU A 11 -15.36 -3.23 3.69
N PHE A 12 -15.54 -2.36 2.70
CA PHE A 12 -15.62 -2.75 1.30
C PHE A 12 -14.32 -3.45 0.86
N ALA A 13 -13.15 -2.83 1.11
CA ALA A 13 -11.85 -3.36 0.71
C ALA A 13 -11.58 -4.75 1.30
N ILE A 14 -11.89 -4.98 2.58
CA ILE A 14 -11.63 -6.26 3.24
C ILE A 14 -12.71 -7.32 2.98
N SER A 15 -13.95 -6.94 2.68
CA SER A 15 -15.12 -7.84 2.64
C SER A 15 -14.89 -9.08 1.77
N PHE A 16 -14.62 -8.88 0.47
CA PHE A 16 -14.42 -9.98 -0.47
C PHE A 16 -13.17 -10.80 -0.17
N PRO A 17 -11.97 -10.22 0.03
CA PRO A 17 -10.77 -10.96 0.43
C PRO A 17 -10.97 -11.80 1.69
N LEU A 18 -11.64 -11.26 2.71
CA LEU A 18 -11.86 -11.95 3.98
C LEU A 18 -12.79 -13.15 3.81
N ILE A 19 -13.93 -12.98 3.13
CA ILE A 19 -14.85 -14.09 2.85
C ILE A 19 -14.14 -15.17 2.02
N ARG A 20 -13.42 -14.76 0.98
CA ARG A 20 -12.69 -15.69 0.09
C ARG A 20 -11.42 -16.25 0.74
N SER A 21 -11.02 -15.78 1.93
CA SER A 21 -9.88 -16.33 2.64
C SER A 21 -10.07 -17.78 3.05
N PHE A 22 -11.32 -18.17 3.28
CA PHE A 22 -11.74 -19.51 3.68
C PHE A 22 -12.05 -20.43 2.50
N GLU A 23 -11.87 -19.96 1.26
CA GLU A 23 -12.00 -20.81 0.08
C GLU A 23 -10.89 -21.88 0.05
N PRO A 24 -11.23 -23.16 -0.14
CA PRO A 24 -10.28 -24.27 -0.07
C PRO A 24 -9.20 -24.27 -1.17
N LYS A 25 -9.40 -23.58 -2.29
CA LYS A 25 -8.43 -23.56 -3.40
C LYS A 25 -7.19 -22.72 -3.10
N ILE A 26 -7.39 -21.50 -2.60
CA ILE A 26 -6.29 -20.55 -2.34
C ILE A 26 -5.71 -20.74 -0.93
N ARG A 27 -6.56 -21.20 0.01
CA ARG A 27 -6.23 -21.42 1.43
C ARG A 27 -5.54 -20.22 2.05
N TYR A 28 -6.04 -19.01 1.77
CA TYR A 28 -5.37 -17.80 2.23
C TYR A 28 -5.33 -17.70 3.76
N ALA A 29 -6.38 -18.16 4.44
CA ALA A 29 -6.45 -18.22 5.91
C ALA A 29 -5.30 -19.03 6.53
N SER A 30 -4.79 -20.09 5.88
CA SER A 30 -3.66 -20.85 6.43
C SER A 30 -2.33 -20.09 6.37
N LYS A 31 -2.26 -19.00 5.60
CA LYS A 31 -1.06 -18.17 5.39
C LYS A 31 -1.04 -16.94 6.29
N TRP A 32 -2.12 -16.72 7.06
CA TRP A 32 -2.26 -15.58 7.98
C TRP A 32 -1.14 -15.47 9.01
N SER A 33 -0.60 -16.60 9.42
CA SER A 33 0.51 -16.65 10.38
C SER A 33 1.84 -16.09 9.83
N SER A 34 1.97 -15.92 8.52
CA SER A 34 3.07 -15.18 7.87
C SER A 34 2.63 -13.78 7.43
N LEU A 35 1.34 -13.61 7.12
CA LEU A 35 0.75 -12.33 6.72
C LEU A 35 0.70 -11.33 7.88
N PHE A 36 0.13 -11.69 9.02
CA PHE A 36 -0.07 -10.73 10.12
C PHE A 36 1.22 -10.11 10.64
N PRO A 37 2.34 -10.85 10.83
CA PRO A 37 3.62 -10.21 11.14
C PRO A 37 4.08 -9.21 10.07
N ALA A 38 3.88 -9.51 8.78
CA ALA A 38 4.20 -8.60 7.69
C ALA A 38 3.32 -7.35 7.72
N LEU A 39 2.01 -7.51 7.93
CA LEU A 39 1.06 -6.42 8.07
C LEU A 39 1.42 -5.52 9.27
N LEU A 40 1.71 -6.10 10.44
CA LEU A 40 2.00 -5.34 11.65
C LEU A 40 3.30 -4.53 11.53
N ILE A 41 4.37 -5.12 11.00
CA ILE A 41 5.64 -4.41 10.80
C ILE A 41 5.45 -3.27 9.80
N THR A 42 4.77 -3.55 8.68
CA THR A 42 4.56 -2.53 7.65
C THR A 42 3.62 -1.44 8.15
N ALA A 43 2.49 -1.79 8.77
CA ALA A 43 1.54 -0.84 9.35
C ALA A 43 2.21 0.06 10.38
N THR A 44 3.10 -0.47 11.24
CA THR A 44 3.82 0.34 12.22
C THR A 44 4.67 1.41 11.54
N PHE A 45 5.42 1.05 10.49
CA PHE A 45 6.23 2.02 9.75
C PHE A 45 5.38 3.13 9.13
N PHE A 46 4.29 2.77 8.45
CA PHE A 46 3.44 3.74 7.79
C PHE A 46 2.58 4.56 8.75
N LEU A 47 2.12 4.01 9.87
CA LEU A 47 1.41 4.77 10.91
C LEU A 47 2.29 5.84 11.55
N ILE A 48 3.59 5.55 11.73
CA ILE A 48 4.54 6.56 12.21
C ILE A 48 4.69 7.69 11.18
N TRP A 49 4.81 7.34 9.91
CA TRP A 49 4.83 8.33 8.83
C TRP A 49 3.54 9.14 8.81
N ASP A 50 2.39 8.48 8.81
CA ASP A 50 1.07 9.11 8.69
C ASP A 50 0.80 10.08 9.83
N HIS A 51 1.15 9.67 11.05
CA HIS A 51 1.10 10.54 12.22
C HIS A 51 2.01 11.76 12.05
N TRP A 52 3.26 11.55 11.62
CA TRP A 52 4.22 12.64 11.40
C TRP A 52 3.70 13.64 10.38
N PHE A 53 3.19 13.17 9.25
CA PHE A 53 2.69 13.99 8.15
C PHE A 53 1.41 14.75 8.52
N THR A 54 0.54 14.11 9.30
CA THR A 54 -0.65 14.77 9.85
C THR A 54 -0.27 15.86 10.85
N ALA A 55 0.70 15.59 11.73
CA ALA A 55 1.12 16.53 12.78
C ALA A 55 1.74 17.83 12.23
N ILE A 56 2.28 17.81 11.01
CA ILE A 56 2.87 18.97 10.33
C ILE A 56 1.99 19.53 9.19
N GLY A 57 0.77 19.01 9.01
CA GLY A 57 -0.21 19.54 8.06
C GLY A 57 0.09 19.24 6.58
N ILE A 58 0.78 18.14 6.27
CA ILE A 58 0.93 17.69 4.87
C ILE A 58 -0.39 17.11 4.37
N TRP A 59 -1.09 16.37 5.22
CA TRP A 59 -2.49 16.01 5.00
C TRP A 59 -3.27 16.04 6.31
N GLU A 60 -4.59 16.13 6.17
CA GLU A 60 -5.53 16.16 7.27
C GLU A 60 -6.74 15.28 6.96
N PHE A 61 -7.42 14.83 8.02
CA PHE A 61 -8.62 13.99 7.91
C PHE A 61 -9.87 14.81 8.22
N ASN A 62 -10.84 14.81 7.31
CA ASN A 62 -12.08 15.55 7.47
C ASN A 62 -13.02 14.84 8.48
N PRO A 63 -13.28 15.43 9.66
CA PRO A 63 -14.09 14.79 10.70
C PRO A 63 -15.53 14.48 10.30
N ARG A 64 -16.04 15.12 9.23
CA ARG A 64 -17.39 14.87 8.69
C ARG A 64 -17.59 13.42 8.28
N TYR A 65 -16.53 12.75 7.82
CA TYR A 65 -16.59 11.42 7.21
C TYR A 65 -16.05 10.29 8.09
N LEU A 66 -15.82 10.59 9.38
CA LEU A 66 -15.15 9.72 10.34
C LEU A 66 -16.04 9.40 11.55
N LEU A 67 -15.71 8.30 12.22
CA LEU A 67 -16.30 7.88 13.49
C LEU A 67 -16.10 8.90 14.61
N GLY A 68 -14.99 9.65 14.54
CA GLY A 68 -14.58 10.62 15.57
C GLY A 68 -13.70 10.02 16.67
N ILE A 69 -13.21 8.80 16.50
CA ILE A 69 -12.24 8.17 17.41
C ILE A 69 -10.84 8.40 16.85
N PHE A 70 -9.98 9.06 17.62
CA PHE A 70 -8.62 9.38 17.21
C PHE A 70 -7.59 8.77 18.16
N ILE A 71 -6.52 8.22 17.58
CA ILE A 71 -5.35 7.71 18.29
C ILE A 71 -4.12 8.36 17.62
N PHE A 72 -3.30 9.08 18.40
CA PHE A 72 -2.18 9.87 17.87
C PHE A 72 -2.59 10.77 16.69
N GLN A 73 -3.68 11.53 16.81
CA GLN A 73 -4.21 12.43 15.77
C GLN A 73 -4.68 11.74 14.47
N LEU A 74 -4.56 10.42 14.37
CA LEU A 74 -5.08 9.64 13.26
C LEU A 74 -6.44 9.06 13.61
N PRO A 75 -7.42 9.11 12.71
CA PRO A 75 -8.71 8.45 12.93
C PRO A 75 -8.52 6.93 12.97
N ILE A 76 -9.34 6.22 13.76
CA ILE A 76 -9.25 4.76 13.87
C ILE A 76 -9.38 4.06 12.50
N GLU A 77 -10.08 4.68 11.56
CA GLU A 77 -10.19 4.21 10.18
C GLU A 77 -8.85 4.18 9.44
N GLU A 78 -7.93 5.10 9.74
CA GLU A 78 -6.57 5.08 9.18
C GLU A 78 -5.77 3.88 9.71
N TRP A 79 -5.92 3.58 11.00
CA TRP A 79 -5.33 2.37 11.59
C TRP A 79 -5.88 1.10 10.97
N LEU A 80 -7.18 1.07 10.69
CA LEU A 80 -7.81 -0.04 9.98
C LEU A 80 -7.32 -0.11 8.54
N PHE A 81 -7.12 1.01 7.85
CA PHE A 81 -6.66 1.06 6.46
C PHE A 81 -5.32 0.33 6.28
N PHE A 82 -4.35 0.54 7.17
CA PHE A 82 -3.06 -0.16 7.14
C PHE A 82 -3.14 -1.67 7.44
N ILE A 83 -4.32 -2.19 7.80
CA ILE A 83 -4.55 -3.62 7.98
C ILE A 83 -5.43 -4.16 6.85
N THR A 84 -6.58 -3.54 6.62
CA THR A 84 -7.63 -3.99 5.69
C THR A 84 -7.15 -3.95 4.24
N VAL A 85 -6.53 -2.84 3.83
CA VAL A 85 -6.09 -2.65 2.45
C VAL A 85 -4.91 -3.55 2.14
N PRO A 86 -3.80 -3.54 2.91
CA PRO A 86 -2.72 -4.50 2.71
C PRO A 86 -3.15 -5.97 2.72
N PHE A 87 -4.09 -6.36 3.60
CA PHE A 87 -4.68 -7.70 3.59
C PHE A 87 -5.34 -8.02 2.23
N ALA A 88 -6.16 -7.11 1.72
CA ALA A 88 -6.79 -7.25 0.40
C ALA A 88 -5.77 -7.32 -0.74
N CYS A 89 -4.72 -6.51 -0.68
CA CYS A 89 -3.69 -6.45 -1.71
C CYS A 89 -2.83 -7.72 -1.75
N VAL A 90 -2.44 -8.26 -0.59
CA VAL A 90 -1.71 -9.53 -0.53
C VAL A 90 -2.63 -10.72 -0.90
N PHE A 91 -3.94 -10.61 -0.66
CA PHE A 91 -4.89 -11.59 -1.21
C PHE A 91 -4.89 -11.59 -2.74
N ILE A 92 -4.90 -10.41 -3.40
CA ILE A 92 -4.77 -10.30 -4.86
C ILE A 92 -3.47 -10.98 -5.32
N TYR A 93 -2.34 -10.72 -4.65
CA TYR A 93 -1.06 -11.37 -4.95
C TYR A 93 -1.16 -12.91 -4.94
N GLU A 94 -1.76 -13.49 -3.90
CA GLU A 94 -1.91 -14.94 -3.79
C GLU A 94 -2.91 -15.54 -4.78
N VAL A 95 -3.99 -14.82 -5.10
CA VAL A 95 -4.95 -15.19 -6.15
C VAL A 95 -4.25 -15.27 -7.50
N LEU A 96 -3.46 -14.25 -7.85
CA LEU A 96 -2.75 -14.20 -9.12
C LEU A 96 -1.69 -15.29 -9.23
N ILE A 97 -0.97 -15.60 -8.16
CA ILE A 97 -0.04 -16.75 -8.15
C ILE A 97 -0.76 -18.07 -8.40
N TYR A 98 -1.95 -18.24 -7.83
CA TYR A 98 -2.74 -19.46 -8.02
C TYR A 98 -3.21 -19.63 -9.47
N PHE A 99 -3.77 -18.58 -10.08
CA PHE A 99 -4.29 -18.64 -11.46
C PHE A 99 -3.21 -18.52 -12.53
N PHE A 100 -2.10 -17.85 -12.23
CA PHE A 100 -0.96 -17.62 -13.12
C PHE A 100 0.34 -18.11 -12.45
N PRO A 101 0.56 -19.43 -12.35
CA PRO A 101 1.71 -19.99 -11.63
C PRO A 101 3.06 -19.62 -12.28
N LYS A 102 3.06 -19.44 -13.61
CA LYS A 102 4.21 -18.94 -14.37
C LYS A 102 4.36 -17.43 -14.13
N ASP A 103 5.56 -17.00 -13.77
CA ASP A 103 5.87 -15.58 -13.64
C ASP A 103 6.15 -14.94 -15.01
N TYR A 104 5.10 -14.40 -15.63
CA TYR A 104 5.18 -13.71 -16.92
C TYR A 104 5.93 -12.37 -16.83
N PHE A 105 5.98 -11.76 -15.65
CA PHE A 105 6.57 -10.44 -15.42
C PHE A 105 8.02 -10.52 -14.93
N LYS A 106 8.55 -11.74 -14.70
CA LYS A 106 9.95 -11.95 -14.30
C LYS A 106 10.97 -11.17 -15.16
N PRO A 107 10.87 -11.14 -16.50
CA PRO A 107 11.81 -10.38 -17.33
C PRO A 107 11.80 -8.86 -17.07
N LEU A 108 10.71 -8.34 -16.52
CA LEU A 108 10.56 -6.91 -16.22
C LEU A 108 11.11 -6.52 -14.84
N GLY A 109 11.42 -7.48 -13.97
CA GLY A 109 11.87 -7.20 -12.60
C GLY A 109 13.15 -6.36 -12.56
N GLN A 110 14.24 -6.86 -13.14
CA GLN A 110 15.52 -6.13 -13.14
C GLN A 110 15.44 -4.77 -13.88
N PRO A 111 14.87 -4.68 -15.10
CA PRO A 111 14.67 -3.39 -15.77
C PRO A 111 13.88 -2.39 -14.92
N PHE A 112 12.84 -2.85 -14.23
CA PHE A 112 12.03 -2.01 -13.35
C PHE A 112 12.88 -1.40 -12.23
N VAL A 113 13.71 -2.18 -11.54
CA VAL A 113 14.58 -1.66 -10.46
C VAL A 113 15.60 -0.65 -11.00
N ILE A 114 16.28 -1.01 -12.09
CA ILE A 114 17.33 -0.18 -12.71
C ILE A 114 16.76 1.16 -13.18
N LEU A 115 15.51 1.19 -13.63
CA LEU A 115 14.85 2.41 -14.08
C LEU A 115 14.22 3.19 -12.93
N MET A 116 13.43 2.53 -12.08
CA MET A 116 12.61 3.20 -11.08
C MET A 116 13.43 3.79 -9.94
N ILE A 117 14.49 3.12 -9.47
CA ILE A 117 15.31 3.67 -8.38
C ILE A 117 15.92 5.03 -8.79
N PRO A 118 16.64 5.15 -9.93
CA PRO A 118 17.15 6.46 -10.36
C PRO A 118 16.05 7.50 -10.58
N ILE A 119 14.92 7.14 -11.18
CA ILE A 119 13.80 8.08 -11.38
C ILE A 119 13.31 8.63 -10.05
N LEU A 120 13.04 7.75 -9.07
CA LEU A 120 12.56 8.17 -7.76
C LEU A 120 13.59 9.02 -7.02
N LEU A 121 14.88 8.65 -7.07
CA LEU A 121 15.94 9.45 -6.45
C LEU A 121 16.05 10.84 -7.10
N ILE A 122 16.11 10.91 -8.43
CA ILE A 122 16.19 12.18 -9.16
C ILE A 122 14.98 13.04 -8.84
N MET A 123 13.76 12.49 -8.93
CA MET A 123 12.55 13.24 -8.64
C MET A 123 12.47 13.69 -7.17
N GLY A 124 12.96 12.87 -6.24
CA GLY A 124 13.06 13.24 -4.83
C GLY A 124 14.02 14.41 -4.58
N PHE A 125 15.20 14.39 -5.20
CA PHE A 125 16.18 15.48 -5.10
C PHE A 125 15.73 16.77 -5.81
N LEU A 126 14.98 16.67 -6.91
CA LEU A 126 14.47 17.84 -7.62
C LEU A 126 13.30 18.53 -6.90
N ASN A 127 12.70 17.88 -5.89
CA ASN A 127 11.51 18.36 -5.18
C ASN A 127 11.71 18.36 -3.66
N LEU A 128 12.91 18.71 -3.17
CA LEU A 128 13.21 18.80 -1.73
C LEU A 128 12.37 19.87 -1.01
N ASP A 129 11.81 20.82 -1.75
CA ASP A 129 10.86 21.82 -1.29
C ASP A 129 9.45 21.26 -1.04
N LYS A 130 9.15 20.06 -1.55
CA LYS A 130 7.84 19.38 -1.44
C LYS A 130 8.01 18.13 -0.60
N MET A 131 7.63 18.20 0.67
CA MET A 131 8.00 17.16 1.61
C MET A 131 7.31 15.83 1.32
N TYR A 132 6.07 15.84 0.82
CA TYR A 132 5.40 14.60 0.43
C TYR A 132 6.07 13.94 -0.77
N THR A 133 6.33 14.70 -1.83
CA THR A 133 7.00 14.16 -3.03
C THR A 133 8.37 13.58 -2.69
N SER A 134 9.21 14.35 -2.00
CA SER A 134 10.60 13.96 -1.74
C SER A 134 10.71 12.75 -0.82
N VAL A 135 10.05 12.78 0.35
CA VAL A 135 10.08 11.65 1.30
C VAL A 135 9.48 10.41 0.65
N ASN A 136 8.36 10.53 -0.06
CA ASN A 136 7.71 9.39 -0.69
C ASN A 136 8.62 8.70 -1.72
N PHE A 137 9.27 9.48 -2.57
CA PHE A 137 10.13 8.91 -3.59
C PHE A 137 11.43 8.34 -3.01
N PHE A 138 12.03 8.98 -1.99
CA PHE A 138 13.20 8.42 -1.31
C PHE A 138 12.88 7.11 -0.59
N VAL A 139 11.76 7.05 0.13
CA VAL A 139 11.36 5.82 0.82
C VAL A 139 11.01 4.72 -0.20
N GLY A 140 10.32 5.05 -1.29
CA GLY A 140 10.05 4.10 -2.37
C GLY A 140 11.31 3.55 -3.03
N ALA A 141 12.29 4.41 -3.32
CA ALA A 141 13.59 4.01 -3.84
C ALA A 141 14.35 3.10 -2.86
N PHE A 142 14.35 3.47 -1.58
CA PHE A 142 15.01 2.69 -0.53
C PHE A 142 14.35 1.32 -0.34
N ALA A 143 13.02 1.25 -0.26
CA ALA A 143 12.28 0.00 -0.12
C ALA A 143 12.49 -0.93 -1.31
N LEU A 144 12.49 -0.39 -2.53
CA LEU A 144 12.77 -1.15 -3.75
C LEU A 144 14.22 -1.67 -3.80
N GLY A 145 15.18 -0.83 -3.41
CA GLY A 145 16.58 -1.21 -3.28
C GLY A 145 16.81 -2.30 -2.23
N LEU A 146 16.18 -2.16 -1.06
CA LEU A 146 16.25 -3.14 0.02
C LEU A 146 15.65 -4.49 -0.40
N HIS A 147 14.49 -4.47 -1.08
CA HIS A 147 13.91 -5.68 -1.67
C HIS A 147 14.89 -6.35 -2.63
N TRP A 148 15.48 -5.58 -3.55
CA TRP A 148 16.43 -6.10 -4.53
C TRP A 148 17.67 -6.71 -3.89
N VAL A 149 18.23 -6.09 -2.85
CA VAL A 149 19.41 -6.63 -2.14
C VAL A 149 19.09 -7.97 -1.44
N ILE A 150 17.91 -8.09 -0.83
CA ILE A 150 17.53 -9.28 -0.06
C ILE A 150 17.02 -10.42 -0.95
N PHE A 151 16.15 -10.10 -1.92
CA PHE A 151 15.39 -11.10 -2.71
C PHE A 151 15.77 -11.14 -4.20
N LYS A 152 16.53 -10.16 -4.69
CA LYS A 152 16.82 -9.97 -6.12
C LYS A 152 15.53 -9.92 -6.95
N ASP A 153 15.46 -10.70 -8.02
CA ASP A 153 14.32 -10.77 -8.93
C ASP A 153 13.25 -11.80 -8.50
N LYS A 154 13.48 -12.55 -7.41
CA LYS A 154 12.72 -13.77 -7.07
C LYS A 154 11.21 -13.55 -6.99
N PHE A 155 10.79 -12.44 -6.40
CA PHE A 155 9.37 -12.12 -6.19
C PHE A 155 8.90 -10.92 -7.00
N LEU A 156 9.81 -10.26 -7.71
CA LEU A 156 9.55 -8.95 -8.27
C LEU A 156 8.59 -9.01 -9.47
N GLY A 157 8.71 -10.02 -10.33
CA GLY A 157 7.76 -10.21 -11.44
C GLY A 157 6.31 -10.39 -10.94
N ARG A 158 6.11 -11.34 -10.02
CA ARG A 158 4.81 -11.55 -9.34
C ARG A 158 4.31 -10.31 -8.61
N PHE A 159 5.19 -9.57 -7.94
CA PHE A 159 4.85 -8.31 -7.30
C PHE A 159 4.37 -7.28 -8.33
N LEU A 160 5.08 -7.10 -9.44
CA LEU A 160 4.70 -6.14 -10.49
C LEU A 160 3.34 -6.48 -11.08
N PHE A 161 3.07 -7.77 -11.33
CA PHE A 161 1.76 -8.19 -11.82
C PHE A 161 0.65 -7.88 -10.80
N ALA A 162 0.87 -8.18 -9.52
CA ALA A 162 -0.08 -7.86 -8.46
C ALA A 162 -0.27 -6.36 -8.27
N TYR A 163 0.79 -5.57 -8.35
CA TYR A 163 0.76 -4.12 -8.25
C TYR A 163 -0.09 -3.51 -9.37
N LEU A 164 0.11 -3.95 -10.63
CA LEU A 164 -0.70 -3.48 -11.77
C LEU A 164 -2.19 -3.80 -11.61
N VAL A 165 -2.53 -5.00 -11.14
CA VAL A 165 -3.93 -5.37 -10.88
C VAL A 165 -4.49 -4.59 -9.69
N HIS A 166 -3.69 -4.39 -8.64
CA HIS A 166 -4.05 -3.62 -7.46
C HIS A 166 -4.34 -2.14 -7.75
N LEU A 167 -3.72 -1.54 -8.75
CA LEU A 167 -3.98 -0.14 -9.11
C LEU A 167 -5.47 0.13 -9.41
N ILE A 168 -6.24 -0.87 -9.87
CA ILE A 168 -7.67 -0.73 -10.13
C ILE A 168 -8.46 -0.47 -8.83
N PRO A 169 -8.51 -1.40 -7.84
CA PRO A 169 -9.20 -1.14 -6.58
C PRO A 169 -8.59 0.03 -5.80
N PHE A 170 -7.28 0.27 -5.91
CA PHE A 170 -6.62 1.42 -5.31
C PHE A 170 -7.19 2.75 -5.82
N ILE A 171 -7.23 2.98 -7.15
CA ILE A 171 -7.76 4.23 -7.71
C ILE A 171 -9.22 4.43 -7.30
N ILE A 172 -10.02 3.35 -7.23
CA ILE A 172 -11.41 3.42 -6.79
C ILE A 172 -11.49 3.82 -5.31
N CYS A 173 -10.81 3.10 -4.41
CA CYS A 173 -10.91 3.34 -2.97
C CYS A 173 -10.28 4.68 -2.59
N ASN A 174 -9.04 4.94 -3.00
CA ASN A 174 -8.34 6.20 -2.70
C ASN A 174 -9.00 7.39 -3.42
N GLY A 175 -9.56 7.19 -4.61
CA GLY A 175 -10.28 8.25 -5.29
C GLY A 175 -11.53 8.69 -4.54
N ILE A 176 -12.29 7.74 -3.98
CA ILE A 176 -13.41 8.05 -3.07
C ILE A 176 -12.91 8.82 -1.85
N LEU A 177 -11.82 8.38 -1.21
CA LEU A 177 -11.27 9.04 -0.02
C LEU A 177 -10.72 10.44 -0.31
N THR A 178 -10.27 10.71 -1.54
CA THR A 178 -9.70 12.00 -1.95
C THR A 178 -10.71 12.94 -2.60
N GLY A 179 -12.02 12.67 -2.49
CA GLY A 179 -13.09 13.58 -2.91
C GLY A 179 -13.75 13.23 -4.24
N GLY A 180 -13.60 12.00 -4.73
CA GLY A 180 -14.18 11.57 -6.00
C GLY A 180 -15.71 11.45 -6.00
N LEU A 181 -16.32 11.16 -4.84
CA LEU A 181 -17.77 11.00 -4.68
C LEU A 181 -18.37 11.93 -3.61
N THR A 182 -17.54 12.78 -2.99
CA THR A 182 -17.95 13.66 -1.89
C THR A 182 -17.62 15.11 -2.22
N PRO A 183 -18.42 16.09 -1.73
CA PRO A 183 -18.14 17.51 -1.93
C PRO A 183 -16.79 17.94 -1.36
N GLU A 184 -16.38 17.33 -0.24
CA GLU A 184 -15.08 17.53 0.39
C GLU A 184 -14.36 16.17 0.50
N PRO A 185 -13.01 16.13 0.44
CA PRO A 185 -12.26 14.90 0.63
C PRO A 185 -12.39 14.36 2.06
N VAL A 186 -12.24 13.04 2.22
CA VAL A 186 -11.96 12.42 3.52
C VAL A 186 -10.51 12.71 3.93
N VAL A 187 -9.58 12.52 3.00
CA VAL A 187 -8.15 12.84 3.17
C VAL A 187 -7.82 14.06 2.32
N ILE A 188 -7.48 15.15 3.00
CA ILE A 188 -7.21 16.45 2.38
C ILE A 188 -5.70 16.63 2.31
N TYR A 189 -5.16 16.72 1.09
CA TYR A 189 -3.73 16.92 0.86
C TYR A 189 -3.39 18.39 0.67
N ASN A 190 -2.28 18.83 1.27
CA ASN A 190 -1.67 20.12 0.99
C ASN A 190 -0.90 20.06 -0.34
N ASN A 191 -1.42 20.74 -1.37
CA ASN A 191 -0.77 20.77 -2.70
C ASN A 191 0.54 21.57 -2.74
N ALA A 192 0.90 22.31 -1.68
CA ALA A 192 2.22 22.91 -1.57
C ALA A 192 3.32 21.85 -1.33
N GLU A 193 2.93 20.70 -0.79
CA GLU A 193 3.85 19.64 -0.36
C GLU A 193 3.98 18.51 -1.38
N ASN A 194 3.21 18.56 -2.47
CA ASN A 194 3.15 17.54 -3.51
C ASN A 194 3.22 18.15 -4.92
N LEU A 195 3.32 17.32 -5.96
CA LEU A 195 3.46 17.77 -7.34
C LEU A 195 2.20 18.46 -7.90
N GLY A 196 1.07 18.42 -7.20
CA GLY A 196 -0.23 18.92 -7.66
C GLY A 196 -0.85 18.10 -8.80
N ILE A 197 -0.21 17.00 -9.19
CA ILE A 197 -0.65 16.10 -10.27
C ILE A 197 -1.52 15.01 -9.66
N ARG A 198 -2.70 14.75 -10.26
CA ARG A 198 -3.66 13.76 -9.77
C ARG A 198 -4.11 12.80 -10.86
N ILE A 199 -4.29 11.53 -10.49
CA ILE A 199 -5.04 10.54 -11.27
C ILE A 199 -6.46 10.54 -10.70
N TRP A 200 -7.42 11.04 -11.48
CA TRP A 200 -8.75 11.40 -10.97
C TRP A 200 -8.60 12.40 -9.81
N THR A 201 -8.84 12.00 -8.56
CA THR A 201 -8.64 12.83 -7.36
C THR A 201 -7.41 12.44 -6.55
N VAL A 202 -6.75 11.32 -6.87
CA VAL A 202 -5.64 10.75 -6.10
C VAL A 202 -4.31 11.42 -6.49
N PRO A 203 -3.50 11.96 -5.56
CA PRO A 203 -2.16 12.43 -5.86
C PRO A 203 -1.30 11.36 -6.55
N ILE A 204 -0.47 11.75 -7.52
CA ILE A 204 0.37 10.80 -8.25
C ILE A 204 1.34 10.07 -7.31
N GLU A 205 1.79 10.75 -6.25
CA GLU A 205 2.60 10.22 -5.16
C GLU A 205 2.00 8.98 -4.51
N ASP A 206 0.67 8.90 -4.37
CA ASP A 206 0.01 7.76 -3.72
C ASP A 206 0.22 6.46 -4.51
N THR A 207 0.54 6.53 -5.80
CA THR A 207 0.96 5.34 -6.58
C THR A 207 2.29 4.79 -6.06
N ILE A 208 3.25 5.65 -5.73
CA ILE A 208 4.54 5.25 -5.15
C ILE A 208 4.39 4.85 -3.68
N TYR A 209 3.52 5.54 -2.94
CA TYR A 209 3.21 5.20 -1.55
C TYR A 209 2.60 3.79 -1.47
N SER A 210 1.58 3.51 -2.30
CA SER A 210 0.92 2.21 -2.35
C SER A 210 1.82 1.11 -2.91
N MET A 211 2.70 1.42 -3.88
CA MET A 211 3.73 0.49 -4.34
C MET A 211 4.65 0.09 -3.19
N THR A 212 5.13 1.06 -2.41
CA THR A 212 6.01 0.86 -1.26
C THR A 212 5.33 0.03 -0.19
N LEU A 213 4.09 0.39 0.16
CA LEU A 213 3.26 -0.33 1.13
C LEU A 213 3.05 -1.79 0.72
N LEU A 214 2.67 -2.03 -0.55
CA LEU A 214 2.48 -3.39 -1.04
C LEU A 214 3.80 -4.17 -1.11
N LEU A 215 4.88 -3.52 -1.55
CA LEU A 215 6.20 -4.15 -1.70
C LEU A 215 6.72 -4.60 -0.33
N MET A 216 6.62 -3.76 0.69
CA MET A 216 7.02 -4.12 2.06
C MET A 216 6.21 -5.31 2.58
N ASN A 217 4.88 -5.27 2.42
CA ASN A 217 4.01 -6.36 2.84
C ASN A 217 4.33 -7.68 2.13
N VAL A 218 4.49 -7.67 0.80
CA VAL A 218 4.85 -8.86 0.01
C VAL A 218 6.23 -9.37 0.41
N SER A 219 7.22 -8.48 0.55
CA SER A 219 8.59 -8.85 0.92
C SER A 219 8.64 -9.55 2.28
N LEU A 220 7.99 -8.97 3.29
CA LEU A 220 7.93 -9.52 4.64
C LEU A 220 7.09 -10.79 4.68
N PHE A 221 5.97 -10.83 3.95
CA PHE A 221 5.14 -12.03 3.84
C PHE A 221 5.94 -13.21 3.27
N GLU A 222 6.67 -12.99 2.19
CA GLU A 222 7.55 -14.00 1.58
C GLU A 222 8.70 -14.42 2.50
N PHE A 223 9.29 -13.46 3.20
CA PHE A 223 10.31 -13.71 4.20
C PHE A 223 9.82 -14.68 5.29
N PHE A 224 8.68 -14.37 5.92
CA PHE A 224 8.11 -15.21 6.97
C PHE A 224 7.60 -16.54 6.43
N ARG A 225 7.06 -16.57 5.21
CA ARG A 225 6.60 -17.79 4.54
C ARG A 225 7.76 -18.76 4.28
N SER A 226 8.88 -18.27 3.76
CA SER A 226 10.04 -19.11 3.44
C SER A 226 10.70 -19.76 4.66
N ARG A 227 10.70 -19.07 5.82
CA ARG A 227 11.25 -19.62 7.07
C ARG A 227 10.43 -20.77 7.65
N LYS A 228 9.11 -20.76 7.46
CA LYS A 228 8.25 -21.85 7.96
C LYS A 228 8.46 -23.14 7.19
N THR A 229 8.66 -23.06 5.88
CA THR A 229 8.94 -24.25 5.06
C THR A 229 10.21 -24.97 5.53
N ILE A 230 11.21 -24.23 6.03
CA ILE A 230 12.48 -24.78 6.53
C ILE A 230 12.31 -25.43 7.92
N GLN A 231 11.39 -24.92 8.76
CA GLN A 231 11.16 -25.46 10.11
C GLN A 231 10.24 -26.70 10.13
N SER A 232 9.54 -27.00 9.03
CA SER A 232 8.61 -28.13 8.91
C SER A 232 9.21 -29.37 8.22
N THR A 233 10.49 -29.34 7.86
CA THR A 233 11.27 -30.45 7.27
C THR A 233 12.32 -30.92 8.25
#